data_AF-A0A0E9LSH4-F1
#
_entry.id   AF-A0A0E9LSH4-F1
#
_cell.length_a   1.000
_cell.length_b   1.000
_cell.length_c   1.000
_cell.angle_alpha   90.00
_cell.angle_beta   90.00
_cell.angle_gamma   90.00
#
_symmetry.space_group_name_H-M   'P 1'
#
loop_
_entity.id
_entity.type
_entity.pdbx_description
1 polymer ?
#
loop_
_entity_poly.entity_id
_entity_poly.type
_entity_poly.pdbx_seq_one_letter_code
_entity_poly.pdbx_strand_id
1 'polypeptide(L)' 'MKAYKFDLRISESGLIQLPLNPSLFNKEVEIIIVPKNQTTIKPPNKAADFVKKWAGFLKNTETDNAKRTYLSEKYQ' A
#
# COMPACT_ATOMS: atom_id res chain seq x y z
N MET A 1 -29.79 19.57 15.26
CA MET A 1 -29.13 19.52 13.94
C MET A 1 -28.63 18.10 13.68
N LYS A 2 -28.82 17.55 12.48
CA LYS A 2 -28.23 16.26 12.08
C LYS A 2 -27.16 16.55 11.03
N ALA A 3 -25.95 16.07 11.26
CA ALA A 3 -24.86 16.14 10.30
C ALA A 3 -24.81 14.83 9.51
N TYR A 4 -24.57 14.93 8.21
CA TYR A 4 -24.32 13.79 7.34
C TYR A 4 -22.88 13.86 6.86
N LYS A 5 -22.16 12.73 6.92
CA LYS A 5 -20.83 12.61 6.37
C LYS A 5 -20.86 11.60 5.24
N PHE A 6 -20.45 12.04 4.05
CA PHE A 6 -20.29 11.18 2.89
C PHE A 6 -18.83 11.19 2.46
N ASP A 7 -18.27 10.00 2.28
CA ASP A 7 -16.93 9.85 1.71
C ASP A 7 -17.07 9.61 0.20
N LEU A 8 -17.10 10.73 -0.55
CA LEU A 8 -17.34 10.73 -1.99
C LEU A 8 -16.15 11.31 -2.74
N ARG A 9 -15.96 10.84 -3.98
CA ARG A 9 -15.01 11.42 -4.92
C ARG A 9 -15.77 12.37 -5.85
N ILE A 10 -15.24 13.59 -6.02
CA ILE A 10 -15.73 14.53 -7.00
C ILE A 10 -15.32 14.02 -8.39
N SER A 11 -16.26 14.00 -9.35
CA SER A 11 -15.96 13.60 -10.72
C SER A 11 -14.98 14.57 -11.37
N GLU A 12 -14.35 14.16 -12.48
CA GLU A 12 -13.47 15.05 -13.26
C GLU A 12 -14.22 16.25 -13.83
N SER A 13 -15.53 16.11 -14.08
CA SER A 13 -16.42 17.20 -14.48
C SER A 13 -16.86 18.12 -13.34
N GLY A 14 -16.40 17.88 -12.11
CA GLY A 14 -16.74 18.69 -10.94
C GLY A 14 -18.09 18.37 -10.29
N LEU A 15 -18.73 17.25 -10.66
CA LEU A 15 -20.03 16.86 -10.11
C LEU A 15 -19.86 16.06 -8.81
N ILE A 16 -20.73 16.37 -7.83
CA ILE A 16 -20.86 15.63 -6.56
C ILE A 16 -22.19 14.89 -6.60
N GLN A 17 -22.15 13.57 -6.57
CA GLN A 17 -23.36 12.73 -6.52
C GLN A 17 -23.65 12.33 -5.07
N LEU A 18 -24.68 12.94 -4.48
CA LEU A 18 -25.15 12.56 -3.15
C LEU A 18 -26.05 11.31 -3.23
N PRO A 19 -25.92 10.35 -2.30
CA PRO A 19 -26.85 9.24 -2.20
C PRO A 19 -28.28 9.72 -1.96
N LEU A 20 -29.26 9.03 -2.53
CA LEU A 20 -30.68 9.32 -2.30
C LEU A 20 -31.01 9.15 -0.82
N ASN A 21 -31.41 10.24 -0.16
CA ASN A 21 -31.82 10.22 1.23
C ASN A 21 -33.13 11.00 1.40
N PRO A 22 -34.27 10.30 1.58
CA PRO A 22 -35.59 10.93 1.71
C PRO A 22 -35.68 11.96 2.84
N SER A 23 -34.84 11.84 3.87
CA SER A 23 -34.81 12.80 4.98
C SER A 23 -34.31 14.20 4.59
N LEU A 24 -33.69 14.33 3.41
CA LEU A 24 -33.17 15.58 2.85
C LEU A 24 -34.10 16.22 1.80
N PHE A 25 -35.23 15.58 1.46
CA PHE A 25 -36.13 16.10 0.43
C PHE A 25 -36.74 17.44 0.84
N ASN A 26 -36.75 18.39 -0.12
CA ASN A 26 -37.24 19.76 0.06
C ASN A 26 -36.65 20.51 1.26
N LYS A 27 -35.38 20.26 1.57
CA LYS A 27 -34.63 20.98 2.62
C LYS A 27 -33.50 21.78 2.00
N GLU A 28 -33.35 23.01 2.47
CA GLU A 28 -32.13 23.78 2.27
C GLU A 28 -31.01 23.18 3.12
N VAL A 29 -29.83 22.99 2.52
CA VAL A 29 -28.70 22.33 3.16
C VAL A 29 -27.41 23.09 2.84
N GLU A 30 -26.48 23.08 3.80
CA GLU A 30 -25.12 23.54 3.62
C GLU A 30 -24.20 22.34 3.34
N ILE A 31 -23.29 22.48 2.38
CA ILE A 31 -22.34 21.42 2.00
C ILE A 31 -20.92 21.89 2.36
N ILE A 32 -20.24 21.10 3.19
CA ILE A 32 -18.83 21.32 3.54
C ILE A 32 -17.98 20.28 2.84
N ILE A 33 -17.03 20.72 2.00
CA ILE A 33 -16.12 19.85 1.24
C ILE A 33 -14.75 19.88 1.92
N VAL A 34 -14.26 18.71 2.32
CA VAL A 34 -12.92 18.55 2.91
C VAL A 34 -12.07 17.68 1.98
N PRO A 35 -11.10 18.24 1.24
CA PRO A 35 -10.22 17.46 0.38
C PRO A 35 -9.43 16.44 1.21
N LYS A 36 -9.48 15.17 0.82
CA LYS A 36 -8.63 14.14 1.41
C LYS A 36 -7.28 14.16 0.70
N ASN A 37 -6.21 14.33 1.47
CA ASN A 37 -4.88 14.07 0.96
C ASN A 37 -4.81 12.58 0.62
N GLN A 38 -4.60 12.26 -0.66
CA GLN A 38 -4.28 10.88 -1.04
C GLN A 38 -2.95 10.54 -0.36
N THR A 39 -3.00 9.75 0.71
CA THR A 39 -1.83 9.00 1.14
C THR A 39 -1.42 8.18 -0.06
N THR A 40 -0.31 8.56 -0.69
CA THR A 40 0.40 7.73 -1.65
C THR A 40 0.62 6.40 -0.95
N ILE A 41 -0.19 5.40 -1.29
CA ILE A 41 0.02 4.04 -0.84
C ILE A 41 1.38 3.68 -1.43
N LYS A 42 2.41 3.71 -0.58
CA LYS A 42 3.74 3.28 -1.00
C LYS A 42 3.55 1.87 -1.56
N PRO A 43 4.00 1.60 -2.80
CA PRO A 43 3.84 0.28 -3.37
C PRO A 43 4.44 -0.74 -2.38
N PRO A 44 3.79 -1.89 -2.17
CA PRO A 44 4.33 -2.91 -1.30
C PRO A 44 5.76 -3.22 -1.76
N ASN A 45 6.72 -3.12 -0.85
CA ASN A 45 8.13 -3.39 -1.12
C ASN A 45 8.22 -4.74 -1.85
N LYS A 46 8.74 -4.72 -3.09
CA LYS A 46 8.81 -5.94 -3.90
C LYS A 46 9.79 -6.89 -3.21
N ALA A 47 9.48 -8.18 -3.18
CA ALA A 47 10.39 -9.20 -2.63
C ALA A 47 11.83 -9.10 -3.22
N ALA A 48 11.94 -8.59 -4.45
CA ALA A 48 13.22 -8.25 -5.09
C ALA A 48 14.07 -7.25 -4.27
N ASP A 49 13.46 -6.24 -3.64
CA ASP A 49 14.18 -5.26 -2.81
C ASP A 49 14.66 -5.87 -1.49
N PHE A 50 13.92 -6.84 -0.94
CA PHE A 50 14.36 -7.63 0.20
C PHE A 50 15.55 -8.51 -0.18
N VAL A 51 15.44 -9.30 -1.25
CA VAL A 51 16.52 -10.18 -1.72
C VAL A 51 17.78 -9.37 -2.04
N LYS A 52 17.65 -8.21 -2.70
CA LYS A 52 18.80 -7.35 -3.02
C LYS A 52 19.52 -6.83 -1.77
N LYS A 53 18.79 -6.47 -0.72
CA LYS A 53 19.37 -6.03 0.57
C LYS A 53 20.07 -7.17 1.32
N TRP A 54 19.52 -8.39 1.27
CA TRP A 54 20.05 -9.53 2.01
C TRP A 54 21.09 -10.35 1.26
N ALA A 55 21.04 -10.40 -0.07
CA ALA A 55 22.03 -11.10 -0.90
C ALA A 55 23.42 -10.45 -0.85
N GLY A 56 23.51 -9.17 -0.47
CA GLY A 56 24.78 -8.52 -0.16
C GLY A 56 25.52 -9.17 1.02
N PHE A 57 24.79 -9.81 1.94
CA PHE A 57 25.33 -10.52 3.10
C PHE A 57 25.86 -11.92 2.76
N LEU A 58 25.38 -12.52 1.66
CA LEU A 58 25.72 -13.88 1.23
C LEU A 58 26.93 -13.95 0.29
N LYS A 59 27.55 -12.82 -0.05
CA LYS A 59 28.82 -12.79 -0.78
C LYS A 59 29.98 -13.14 0.16
N ASN A 60 29.96 -14.36 0.72
CA ASN A 60 31.12 -14.86 1.46
C ASN A 60 31.88 -15.85 0.57
N THR A 61 33.10 -15.43 0.20
CA THR A 61 34.12 -16.16 -0.57
C THR A 61 34.58 -17.47 0.07
N GLU A 62 34.08 -17.81 1.25
CA GLU A 62 34.43 -19.02 2.02
C GLU A 62 33.49 -20.22 1.78
N THR A 63 32.36 -20.03 1.09
CA THR A 63 31.36 -21.08 0.87
C THR A 63 31.87 -22.25 0.01
N ASP A 64 32.76 -21.97 -0.95
CA ASP A 64 33.36 -23.03 -1.78
C ASP A 64 34.32 -23.93 -0.99
N ASN A 65 35.09 -23.36 -0.04
CA ASN A 65 35.94 -24.15 0.85
C ASN A 65 35.11 -24.99 1.82
N ALA A 66 34.05 -24.42 2.41
CA ALA A 66 33.15 -25.15 3.30
C ALA A 66 32.47 -26.33 2.59
N LYS A 67 32.01 -26.11 1.35
CA LYS A 67 31.42 -27.17 0.52
C LYS A 67 32.44 -28.27 0.21
N ARG A 68 33.69 -27.90 -0.10
CA ARG A 68 34.76 -28.85 -0.38
C ARG A 68 35.07 -29.73 0.83
N THR A 69 35.21 -29.14 2.02
CA THR A 69 35.47 -29.87 3.28
C THR A 69 34.35 -30.86 3.60
N TYR A 70 33.08 -30.42 3.49
CA TYR A 70 31.93 -31.29 3.73
C TYR A 70 31.87 -32.49 2.78
N LEU A 71 32.16 -32.27 1.50
CA LEU A 71 32.18 -33.35 0.51
C LEU A 71 33.33 -34.33 0.75
N SER A 72 34.50 -33.86 1.16
CA SER A 72 35.61 -34.76 1.51
C SER A 72 35.31 -35.63 2.74
N GLU A 73 34.66 -35.08 3.76
CA GLU A 73 34.32 -35.85 4.98
C GLU A 73 33.21 -36.89 4.73
N LYS A 74 32.28 -36.62 3.82
CA LYS A 74 31.11 -37.48 3.58
C LYS A 74 31.41 -38.69 2.70
N TYR A 75 32.37 -38.57 1.79
CA TYR A 75 32.68 -39.57 0.76
C TYR A 75 34.06 -40.21 0.94
N GLN A 76 34.72 -39.99 2.08
CA GLN A 76 35.80 -40.85 2.59
C GLN A 76 35.24 -41.98 3.45
#